data_AF-A0A1Y1VWM7-F1
#
_entry.id   AF-A0A1Y1VWM7-F1
#
_cell.length_a   1.000
_cell.length_b   1.000
_cell.length_c   1.000
_cell.angle_alpha   90.00
_cell.angle_beta   90.00
_cell.angle_gamma   90.00
#
_symmetry.space_group_name_H-M   'P 1'
#
loop_
_entity.id
_entity.type
_entity.pdbx_description
1 polymer ?
#
loop_
_entity_poly.entity_id
_entity_poly.type
_entity_poly.pdbx_seq_one_letter_code
_entity_poly.pdbx_strand_id
1 'polypeptide(L)'
;MSPQIIESHNIEKNLKVRCEVRCRIPTKDKGEFYVHLYTNNLNNKKHLAIVAGPYIYSKSLNEVRENDTDEKRMIRGATIKPNITLPLKSLDKVNGISNIQKINETVFSNNNINKITDLEHKIPLVRIHSECFTSETIFSCRCDCAEQLDRSMKQIQNYGNGVVVYLRQEGRNIGLLNKMMAYNLQDHGYDTVEANVKLNQPVDGRNYTIAARILEDLQIDTIRLLTNNPDKIEQLSSLGINIVERIPMIPSIWENKHINCNHQTQYLSSDSNSNCSNDLDYDMNNILNESEVESEHSKLTDLEKYLQTKVESMNHDIPLPDYLIHTHSHNN
;
A
#
# COMPACT_ATOMS: atom_id res chain seq x y z
N MET A 1 14.38 18.15 27.09
CA MET A 1 14.15 16.87 26.38
C MET A 1 15.12 15.84 26.91
N SER A 2 14.75 14.56 26.94
CA SER A 2 15.67 13.48 27.33
C SER A 2 16.73 13.24 26.24
N PRO A 3 17.93 12.70 26.57
CA PRO A 3 18.99 12.47 25.59
C PRO A 3 18.54 11.61 24.39
N GLN A 4 17.77 10.56 24.65
CA GLN A 4 17.24 9.64 23.63
C GLN A 4 16.35 10.35 22.59
N ILE A 5 15.55 11.34 23.00
CA ILE A 5 14.69 12.11 22.09
C ILE A 5 15.53 13.05 21.20
N ILE A 6 16.59 13.63 21.75
CA ILE A 6 17.50 14.50 20.99
C ILE A 6 18.28 13.67 19.96
N GLU A 7 18.68 12.45 20.33
CA GLU A 7 19.38 11.52 19.45
C GLU A 7 18.49 11.00 18.32
N SER A 8 17.26 10.56 18.61
CA SER A 8 16.31 10.10 17.58
C SER A 8 15.98 11.21 16.58
N HIS A 9 15.77 12.45 17.04
CA HIS A 9 15.43 13.57 16.17
C HIS A 9 16.61 14.01 15.27
N ASN A 10 17.85 13.89 15.76
CA ASN A 10 19.05 14.12 14.94
C ASN A 10 19.28 13.00 13.90
N ILE A 11 18.88 11.77 14.21
CA ILE A 11 18.92 10.63 13.28
C ILE A 11 17.92 10.83 12.14
N GLU A 12 16.67 11.21 12.45
CA GLU A 12 15.63 11.53 11.46
C GLU A 12 16.04 12.67 10.52
N LYS A 13 16.66 13.72 11.06
CA LYS A 13 17.14 14.87 10.27
C LYS A 13 18.23 14.49 9.25
N ASN A 14 18.99 13.43 9.52
CA ASN A 14 20.07 12.92 8.66
C ASN A 14 19.67 11.66 7.85
N LEU A 15 18.41 11.24 7.89
CA LEU A 15 17.90 10.16 7.06
C LEU A 15 18.04 10.51 5.57
N LYS A 16 18.70 9.62 4.83
CA LYS A 16 18.81 9.63 3.37
C LYS A 16 18.24 8.33 2.82
N VAL A 17 17.47 8.44 1.75
CA VAL A 17 17.00 7.31 0.95
C VAL A 17 17.68 7.31 -0.40
N ARG A 18 17.73 6.15 -1.07
CA ARG A 18 18.28 6.02 -2.41
C ARG A 18 17.48 4.99 -3.21
N CYS A 19 17.04 5.36 -4.41
CA CYS A 19 16.43 4.42 -5.33
C CYS A 19 17.53 3.57 -5.99
N GLU A 20 17.52 2.26 -5.79
CA GLU A 20 18.54 1.36 -6.35
C GLU A 20 18.17 0.80 -7.72
N VAL A 21 16.89 0.49 -7.95
CA VAL A 21 16.41 -0.06 -9.22
C VAL A 21 14.96 0.34 -9.48
N ARG A 22 14.61 0.51 -10.77
CA ARG A 22 13.24 0.64 -11.27
C ARG A 22 12.95 -0.48 -12.27
N CYS A 23 11.80 -1.14 -12.15
CA CYS A 23 11.31 -2.10 -13.13
C CYS A 23 9.82 -1.85 -13.47
N ARG A 24 9.39 -2.24 -14.68
CA ARG A 24 7.97 -2.26 -15.07
C ARG A 24 7.35 -3.57 -14.59
N ILE A 25 6.27 -3.48 -13.82
CA ILE A 25 5.51 -4.62 -13.31
C ILE A 25 4.08 -4.52 -13.87
N PRO A 26 3.70 -5.39 -14.84
CA PRO A 26 2.31 -5.54 -15.23
C PRO A 26 1.55 -6.29 -14.11
N THR A 27 0.29 -5.90 -13.88
CA THR A 27 -0.59 -6.56 -12.91
C THR A 27 -1.81 -7.14 -13.61
N LYS A 28 -2.47 -8.13 -12.99
CA LYS A 28 -3.59 -8.86 -13.59
C LYS A 28 -4.82 -7.98 -13.85
N ASP A 29 -5.15 -7.09 -12.92
CA ASP A 29 -6.42 -6.36 -12.86
C ASP A 29 -6.26 -4.83 -12.59
N LYS A 30 -5.04 -4.32 -12.48
CA LYS A 30 -4.75 -2.93 -12.05
C LYS A 30 -3.86 -2.17 -13.03
N GLY A 31 -3.68 -2.67 -14.25
CA GLY A 31 -2.80 -2.08 -15.26
C GLY A 31 -1.31 -2.29 -14.96
N GLU A 32 -0.49 -1.31 -15.30
CA GLU A 32 0.97 -1.40 -15.28
C GLU A 32 1.58 -0.30 -14.40
N PHE A 33 2.52 -0.70 -13.54
CA PHE A 33 3.23 0.20 -12.64
C PHE A 33 4.74 0.14 -12.90
N TYR A 34 5.43 1.21 -12.51
CA TYR A 34 6.87 1.20 -12.31
C TYR A 34 7.17 1.03 -10.82
N VAL A 35 7.85 -0.05 -10.44
CA VAL A 35 8.23 -0.31 -9.06
C VAL A 35 9.66 0.14 -8.86
N HIS A 36 9.85 1.07 -7.92
CA HIS A 36 11.14 1.61 -7.49
C HIS A 36 11.52 0.98 -6.14
N LEU A 37 12.73 0.43 -6.04
CA LEU A 37 13.26 -0.16 -4.81
C LEU A 37 14.16 0.85 -4.08
N TYR A 38 13.83 1.18 -2.84
CA TYR A 38 14.54 2.15 -2.01
C TYR A 38 15.33 1.49 -0.87
N THR A 39 16.58 1.92 -0.71
CA THR A 39 17.42 1.69 0.47
C THR A 39 17.47 2.96 1.33
N ASN A 40 17.97 2.85 2.56
CA ASN A 40 18.14 3.98 3.47
C ASN A 40 19.39 3.80 4.36
N ASN A 41 19.85 4.87 5.02
CA ASN A 41 21.03 4.85 5.90
C ASN A 41 20.73 4.56 7.38
N LEU A 42 19.47 4.28 7.76
CA LEU A 42 19.10 3.96 9.15
C LEU A 42 19.01 2.46 9.42
N ASN A 43 18.62 1.67 8.40
CA ASN A 43 18.39 0.24 8.55
C ASN A 43 18.51 -0.49 7.20
N ASN A 44 18.62 -1.82 7.28
CA ASN A 44 18.73 -2.69 6.10
C ASN A 44 17.38 -3.01 5.43
N LYS A 45 16.28 -2.33 5.80
CA LYS A 45 14.97 -2.56 5.18
C LYS A 45 14.92 -1.91 3.80
N LYS A 46 14.28 -2.60 2.86
CA LYS A 46 14.08 -2.14 1.48
C LYS A 46 12.63 -1.71 1.31
N HIS A 47 12.39 -0.46 0.96
CA HIS A 47 11.05 0.10 0.78
C HIS A 47 10.70 0.13 -0.72
N LEU A 48 9.43 0.24 -1.08
CA LEU A 48 9.03 0.35 -2.49
C LEU A 48 8.25 1.64 -2.73
N ALA A 49 8.37 2.20 -3.93
CA ALA A 49 7.40 3.12 -4.49
C ALA A 49 6.82 2.52 -5.78
N ILE A 50 5.51 2.29 -5.78
CA ILE A 50 4.76 1.69 -6.89
C ILE A 50 4.08 2.85 -7.62
N VAL A 51 4.65 3.25 -8.75
CA VAL A 51 4.33 4.46 -9.50
C VAL A 51 3.40 4.14 -10.68
N ALA A 52 2.30 4.88 -10.82
CA ALA A 52 1.45 4.88 -11.99
C ALA A 52 1.61 6.19 -12.77
N GLY A 53 1.58 6.07 -14.11
CA GLY A 53 1.79 7.19 -15.02
C GLY A 53 3.27 7.42 -15.36
N PRO A 54 3.55 8.27 -16.38
CA PRO A 54 4.90 8.54 -16.85
C PRO A 54 5.59 9.74 -16.16
N TYR A 55 4.91 10.53 -15.33
CA TYR A 55 5.41 11.85 -14.89
C TYR A 55 6.27 11.84 -13.61
N ILE A 56 6.26 10.74 -12.86
CA ILE A 56 6.97 10.62 -11.58
C ILE A 56 8.31 9.91 -11.80
N TYR A 57 9.41 10.57 -11.42
CA TYR A 57 10.77 10.06 -11.62
C TYR A 57 11.65 10.28 -10.37
N SER A 58 12.40 9.24 -10.00
CA SER A 58 13.40 9.31 -8.94
C SER A 58 14.64 10.08 -9.40
N LYS A 59 15.09 11.02 -8.55
CA LYS A 59 16.33 11.77 -8.70
C LYS A 59 17.56 10.87 -8.51
N SER A 60 17.70 10.19 -7.37
CA SER A 60 18.84 9.32 -7.06
C SER A 60 18.95 8.06 -7.94
N LEU A 61 17.86 7.69 -8.63
CA LEU A 61 17.90 6.72 -9.71
C LEU A 61 18.57 7.29 -10.96
N ASN A 62 18.28 8.53 -11.36
CA ASN A 62 18.81 9.08 -12.61
C ASN A 62 20.21 9.70 -12.47
N GLU A 63 20.62 10.06 -11.25
CA GLU A 63 21.99 10.50 -10.92
C GLU A 63 23.08 9.56 -11.46
N VAL A 64 24.20 10.14 -11.88
CA VAL A 64 25.40 9.42 -12.34
C VAL A 64 26.11 8.84 -11.12
N ARG A 65 26.51 7.57 -11.20
CA ARG A 65 27.20 6.86 -10.12
C ARG A 65 28.69 6.70 -10.45
N GLU A 66 29.48 6.29 -9.46
CA GLU A 66 30.87 5.90 -9.72
C GLU A 66 30.92 4.68 -10.65
N ASN A 67 31.76 4.74 -11.69
CA ASN A 67 31.90 3.68 -12.70
C ASN A 67 30.58 3.31 -13.43
N ASP A 68 29.64 4.26 -13.56
CA ASP A 68 28.31 4.09 -14.17
C ASP A 68 28.42 4.08 -15.70
N THR A 69 28.33 2.89 -16.30
CA THR A 69 28.25 2.68 -17.75
C THR A 69 26.79 2.71 -18.22
N ASP A 70 26.54 2.93 -19.51
CA ASP A 70 25.18 2.86 -20.08
C ASP A 70 24.48 1.53 -19.78
N GLU A 71 25.23 0.43 -19.81
CA GLU A 71 24.75 -0.90 -19.41
C GLU A 71 24.33 -0.94 -17.93
N LYS A 72 25.15 -0.42 -17.00
CA LYS A 72 24.78 -0.36 -15.57
C LYS A 72 23.57 0.54 -15.33
N ARG A 73 23.44 1.66 -16.07
CA ARG A 73 22.28 2.54 -16.05
C ARG A 73 21.02 1.83 -16.54
N MET A 74 21.13 1.05 -17.62
CA MET A 74 20.06 0.21 -18.14
C MET A 74 19.64 -0.89 -17.14
N ILE A 75 20.60 -1.63 -16.56
CA ILE A 75 20.34 -2.71 -15.57
C ILE A 75 19.56 -2.18 -14.36
N ARG A 76 19.87 -0.97 -13.88
CA ARG A 76 19.15 -0.34 -12.76
C ARG A 76 17.85 0.38 -13.17
N GLY A 77 17.52 0.45 -14.46
CA GLY A 77 16.33 1.15 -14.94
C GLY A 77 16.42 2.68 -14.85
N ALA A 78 17.64 3.24 -14.78
CA ALA A 78 17.87 4.67 -14.88
C ALA A 78 17.67 5.14 -16.32
N THR A 79 16.99 6.27 -16.50
CA THR A 79 16.63 6.74 -17.85
C THR A 79 17.79 7.55 -18.43
N ILE A 80 18.08 7.36 -19.73
CA ILE A 80 19.17 8.07 -20.42
C ILE A 80 18.74 9.50 -20.80
N LYS A 81 17.44 9.77 -20.94
CA LYS A 81 16.86 11.11 -21.15
C LYS A 81 15.54 11.26 -20.36
N PRO A 82 15.43 12.18 -19.38
CA PRO A 82 14.24 12.27 -18.53
C PRO A 82 12.96 12.72 -19.26
N ASN A 83 13.08 13.40 -20.42
CA ASN A 83 11.95 14.09 -21.05
C ASN A 83 11.33 13.34 -22.25
N ILE A 84 11.67 12.07 -22.50
CA ILE A 84 11.06 11.28 -23.60
C ILE A 84 10.72 9.87 -23.12
N THR A 85 9.60 9.74 -22.40
CA THR A 85 8.96 8.43 -22.18
C THR A 85 8.02 8.14 -23.36
N LEU A 86 8.59 7.67 -24.47
CA LEU A 86 7.83 7.02 -25.55
C LEU A 86 7.91 5.49 -25.37
N PRO A 87 6.82 4.74 -25.65
CA PRO A 87 6.85 3.29 -25.57
C PRO A 87 7.84 2.71 -26.59
N LEU A 88 8.83 1.95 -26.09
CA LEU A 88 9.88 1.25 -26.84
C LEU A 88 9.35 0.07 -27.71
N LYS A 89 8.31 0.31 -28.51
CA LYS A 89 7.76 -0.65 -29.49
C LYS A 89 7.74 -0.13 -30.93
N SER A 90 8.26 1.08 -31.19
CA SER A 90 8.22 1.73 -32.50
C SER A 90 9.60 2.03 -33.12
N LEU A 91 10.72 1.73 -32.45
CA LEU A 91 12.07 2.04 -32.98
C LEU A 91 12.70 0.92 -33.84
N ASP A 92 12.29 -0.33 -33.70
CA ASP A 92 12.94 -1.48 -34.36
C ASP A 92 12.69 -1.60 -35.89
N LYS A 93 12.17 -0.55 -36.54
CA LYS A 93 11.87 -0.52 -37.97
C LYS A 93 12.42 0.67 -38.76
N VAL A 94 13.19 1.58 -38.14
CA VAL A 94 13.76 2.74 -38.84
C VAL A 94 15.28 2.65 -38.90
N ASN A 95 15.78 1.71 -39.71
CA ASN A 95 17.16 1.76 -40.20
C ASN A 95 17.32 2.99 -41.12
N GLY A 96 17.78 4.09 -40.53
CA GLY A 96 18.22 5.30 -41.22
C GLY A 96 17.10 6.23 -41.70
N ILE A 97 16.84 7.30 -40.95
CA ILE A 97 16.42 8.61 -41.49
C ILE A 97 17.03 9.72 -40.63
N SER A 98 17.79 10.61 -41.26
CA SER A 98 18.50 11.74 -40.68
C SER A 98 17.61 12.98 -40.46
N ASN A 99 16.36 12.81 -40.02
CA ASN A 99 15.40 13.91 -39.85
C ASN A 99 14.45 13.72 -38.65
N ILE A 100 15.00 13.90 -37.44
CA ILE A 100 14.24 13.83 -36.18
C ILE A 100 13.14 14.91 -36.11
N GLN A 101 13.33 16.07 -36.77
CA GLN A 101 12.36 17.17 -36.73
C GLN A 101 11.00 16.85 -37.39
N LYS A 102 10.93 15.98 -38.40
CA LYS A 102 9.66 15.68 -39.10
C LYS A 102 8.77 14.63 -38.43
N ILE A 103 9.32 13.81 -37.53
CA ILE A 103 8.56 12.77 -36.82
C ILE A 103 7.65 13.41 -35.75
N ASN A 104 8.05 14.53 -35.17
CA ASN A 104 7.29 15.24 -34.15
C ASN A 104 5.94 15.78 -34.66
N GLU A 105 5.82 16.13 -35.95
CA GLU A 105 4.58 16.69 -36.51
C GLU A 105 3.58 15.63 -37.01
N THR A 106 4.02 14.40 -37.30
CA THR A 106 3.17 13.39 -37.97
C THR A 106 2.56 12.34 -37.04
N VAL A 107 3.00 12.25 -35.78
CA VAL A 107 2.52 11.22 -34.81
C VAL A 107 1.54 11.78 -33.77
N PHE A 108 1.50 13.11 -33.57
CA PHE A 108 0.75 13.74 -32.48
C PHE A 108 -0.45 14.53 -32.98
N SER A 109 -1.61 13.88 -33.05
CA SER A 109 -2.90 14.58 -33.09
C SER A 109 -3.06 15.46 -31.85
N ASN A 110 -3.38 16.75 -32.03
CA ASN A 110 -3.42 17.78 -30.96
C ASN A 110 -4.16 17.34 -29.68
N ASN A 111 -5.20 16.51 -29.78
CA ASN A 111 -5.95 16.00 -28.63
C ASN A 111 -5.10 15.18 -27.63
N ASN A 112 -4.04 14.51 -28.10
CA ASN A 112 -3.14 13.74 -27.22
C ASN A 112 -2.17 14.64 -26.46
N ILE A 113 -1.73 15.75 -27.05
CA ILE A 113 -0.81 16.71 -26.41
C ILE A 113 -1.51 17.35 -25.20
N ASN A 114 -2.73 17.86 -25.38
CA ASN A 114 -3.50 18.47 -24.29
C ASN A 114 -3.72 17.49 -23.13
N LYS A 115 -4.08 16.23 -23.43
CA LYS A 115 -4.27 15.19 -22.42
C LYS A 115 -2.97 14.80 -21.68
N ILE A 116 -1.81 14.96 -22.31
CA ILE A 116 -0.49 14.74 -21.69
C ILE A 116 -0.18 15.91 -20.75
N THR A 117 -0.35 17.16 -21.19
CA THR A 117 -0.11 18.34 -20.34
C THR A 117 -1.05 18.39 -19.14
N ASP A 118 -2.32 18.03 -19.30
CA ASP A 118 -3.32 18.00 -18.23
C ASP A 118 -2.98 16.99 -17.12
N LEU A 119 -2.31 15.87 -17.46
CA LEU A 119 -1.87 14.86 -16.49
C LEU A 119 -0.53 15.21 -15.83
N GLU A 120 0.36 15.88 -16.56
CA GLU A 120 1.64 16.38 -16.04
C GLU A 120 1.44 17.45 -14.95
N HIS A 121 0.45 18.33 -15.14
CA HIS A 121 0.11 19.41 -14.19
C HIS A 121 -0.82 18.95 -13.05
N LYS A 122 -1.16 17.65 -13.00
CA LYS A 122 -2.11 17.09 -12.05
C LYS A 122 -1.42 16.66 -10.77
N ILE A 123 -1.81 17.26 -9.64
CA ILE A 123 -1.28 16.91 -8.32
C ILE A 123 -1.43 15.39 -8.08
N PRO A 124 -0.34 14.66 -7.78
CA PRO A 124 -0.35 13.20 -7.77
C PRO A 124 -1.21 12.64 -6.63
N LEU A 125 -1.85 11.50 -6.92
CA LEU A 125 -2.58 10.71 -5.92
C LEU A 125 -1.60 9.80 -5.19
N VAL A 126 -1.51 9.93 -3.87
CA VAL A 126 -0.48 9.28 -3.05
C VAL A 126 -1.10 8.42 -1.96
N ARG A 127 -0.54 7.22 -1.77
CA ARG A 127 -0.86 6.32 -0.66
C ARG A 127 0.42 5.93 0.07
N ILE A 128 0.52 6.25 1.36
CA ILE A 128 1.55 5.64 2.22
C ILE A 128 0.97 4.38 2.85
N HIS A 129 1.45 3.23 2.37
CA HIS A 129 1.06 1.89 2.80
C HIS A 129 2.08 1.31 3.79
N SER A 130 1.63 0.53 4.76
CA SER A 130 2.50 -0.16 5.73
C SER A 130 2.33 -1.66 5.55
N GLU A 131 3.43 -2.37 5.30
CA GLU A 131 3.51 -3.83 5.11
C GLU A 131 2.59 -4.58 6.10
N CYS A 132 1.72 -5.44 5.56
CA CYS A 132 0.85 -6.31 6.33
C CYS A 132 0.78 -7.69 5.66
N PHE A 133 1.84 -8.48 5.86
CA PHE A 133 2.06 -9.81 5.30
C PHE A 133 0.83 -10.73 5.44
N THR A 134 0.18 -10.69 6.61
CA THR A 134 -0.98 -11.55 6.92
C THR A 134 -2.17 -11.31 6.00
N SER A 135 -2.53 -10.06 5.71
CA SER A 135 -3.62 -9.79 4.77
C SER A 135 -3.16 -9.88 3.32
N GLU A 136 -1.96 -9.36 3.01
CA GLU A 136 -1.51 -9.13 1.64
C GLU A 136 -0.99 -10.39 0.94
N THR A 137 -0.40 -11.32 1.70
CA THR A 137 0.20 -12.56 1.16
C THR A 137 -0.64 -13.80 1.41
N ILE A 138 -1.29 -13.89 2.57
CA ILE A 138 -2.11 -15.07 2.97
C ILE A 138 -3.60 -14.75 3.15
N PHE A 139 -4.07 -13.61 2.64
CA PHE A 139 -5.49 -13.24 2.55
C PHE A 139 -6.26 -13.25 3.89
N SER A 140 -5.57 -12.95 5.00
CA SER A 140 -6.18 -12.90 6.33
C SER A 140 -7.31 -11.87 6.41
N CYS A 141 -8.49 -12.34 6.83
CA CYS A 141 -9.68 -11.52 7.02
C CYS A 141 -9.69 -10.72 8.34
N ARG A 142 -8.64 -10.82 9.18
CA ARG A 142 -8.56 -10.06 10.45
C ARG A 142 -8.33 -8.55 10.28
N CYS A 143 -7.96 -8.10 9.07
CA CYS A 143 -7.76 -6.68 8.79
C CYS A 143 -7.92 -6.36 7.30
N ASP A 144 -8.29 -5.12 7.01
CA ASP A 144 -8.56 -4.54 5.70
C ASP A 144 -7.31 -4.11 4.91
N CYS A 145 -6.09 -4.36 5.40
CA CYS A 145 -4.87 -3.81 4.79
C CYS A 145 -4.67 -4.23 3.32
N ALA A 146 -4.97 -5.48 2.97
CA ALA A 146 -4.92 -5.94 1.56
C ALA A 146 -5.95 -5.25 0.67
N GLU A 147 -7.18 -5.06 1.16
CA GLU A 147 -8.23 -4.31 0.44
C GLU A 147 -7.79 -2.86 0.22
N GLN A 148 -7.24 -2.20 1.26
CA GLN A 148 -6.74 -0.84 1.14
C GLN A 148 -5.57 -0.73 0.16
N LEU A 149 -4.68 -1.74 0.06
CA LEU A 149 -3.61 -1.78 -0.93
C LEU A 149 -4.20 -1.91 -2.35
N ASP A 150 -5.04 -2.92 -2.57
CA ASP A 150 -5.71 -3.22 -3.84
C ASP A 150 -6.47 -2.00 -4.39
N ARG A 151 -7.32 -1.40 -3.57
CA ARG A 151 -8.10 -0.19 -3.90
C ARG A 151 -7.21 1.00 -4.21
N SER A 152 -6.17 1.24 -3.41
CA SER A 152 -5.27 2.37 -3.64
C SER A 152 -4.54 2.26 -4.98
N MET A 153 -4.07 1.06 -5.35
CA MET A 153 -3.45 0.81 -6.64
C MET A 153 -4.44 1.01 -7.80
N LYS A 154 -5.67 0.51 -7.68
CA LYS A 154 -6.73 0.71 -8.68
C LYS A 154 -7.06 2.20 -8.88
N GLN A 155 -7.26 2.93 -7.79
CA GLN A 155 -7.54 4.37 -7.84
C GLN A 155 -6.37 5.16 -8.45
N ILE A 156 -5.13 4.87 -8.06
CA ILE A 156 -3.92 5.52 -8.59
C ILE A 156 -3.73 5.22 -10.09
N GLN A 157 -3.96 3.97 -10.54
CA GLN A 157 -3.90 3.67 -11.97
C GLN A 157 -4.97 4.42 -12.76
N ASN A 158 -6.23 4.38 -12.31
CA ASN A 158 -7.35 5.07 -12.96
C ASN A 158 -7.15 6.60 -12.99
N TYR A 159 -6.46 7.15 -11.98
CA TYR A 159 -6.12 8.56 -11.90
C TYR A 159 -5.01 8.97 -12.89
N GLY A 160 -4.12 8.04 -13.25
CA GLY A 160 -3.08 8.20 -14.28
C GLY A 160 -1.80 8.92 -13.83
N ASN A 161 -1.72 9.41 -12.61
CA ASN A 161 -0.53 10.04 -12.01
C ASN A 161 -0.50 9.86 -10.49
N GLY A 162 0.32 8.95 -9.97
CA GLY A 162 0.35 8.71 -8.52
C GLY A 162 1.32 7.63 -8.06
N VAL A 163 1.41 7.46 -6.74
CA VAL A 163 2.36 6.52 -6.12
C VAL A 163 1.83 5.89 -4.84
N VAL A 164 1.98 4.56 -4.73
CA VAL A 164 1.90 3.85 -3.46
C VAL A 164 3.30 3.70 -2.88
N VAL A 165 3.61 4.42 -1.81
CA VAL A 165 4.85 4.20 -1.03
C VAL A 165 4.59 3.07 -0.04
N TYR A 166 5.19 1.92 -0.29
CA TYR A 166 5.06 0.72 0.53
C TYR A 166 6.23 0.64 1.53
N LEU A 167 5.92 0.90 2.80
CA LEU A 167 6.90 0.89 3.89
C LEU A 167 6.94 -0.47 4.60
N ARG A 168 8.14 -1.03 4.75
CA ARG A 168 8.38 -2.29 5.48
C ARG A 168 8.36 -2.11 7.00
N GLN A 169 7.18 -1.81 7.53
CA GLN A 169 6.92 -1.54 8.95
C GLN A 169 5.76 -2.40 9.48
N GLU A 170 5.87 -3.71 9.25
CA GLU A 170 4.93 -4.73 9.73
C GLU A 170 4.53 -4.54 11.21
N GLY A 171 3.26 -4.80 11.50
CA GLY A 171 2.70 -4.73 12.85
C GLY A 171 2.71 -3.33 13.46
N ARG A 172 2.64 -2.25 12.66
CA ARG A 172 2.90 -0.87 13.13
C ARG A 172 4.33 -0.70 13.67
N ASN A 173 5.28 -1.29 12.97
CA ASN A 173 6.71 -1.31 13.27
C ASN A 173 7.13 -2.17 14.50
N ILE A 174 6.21 -2.90 15.15
CA ILE A 174 6.57 -3.90 16.19
C ILE A 174 7.12 -5.21 15.59
N GLY A 175 6.93 -5.42 14.29
CA GLY A 175 7.38 -6.61 13.55
C GLY A 175 6.41 -7.79 13.57
N LEU A 176 6.62 -8.74 12.65
CA LEU A 176 5.71 -9.87 12.42
C LEU A 176 5.57 -10.78 13.65
N LEU A 177 6.67 -11.06 14.35
CA LEU A 177 6.68 -11.93 15.53
C LEU A 177 5.76 -11.40 16.64
N ASN A 178 5.94 -10.14 17.03
CA ASN A 178 5.15 -9.48 18.06
C ASN A 178 3.68 -9.31 17.64
N LYS A 179 3.42 -9.07 16.34
CA LYS A 179 2.06 -9.07 15.80
C LYS A 179 1.36 -10.43 15.98
N MET A 180 2.05 -11.54 15.72
CA MET A 180 1.49 -12.88 15.92
C MET A 180 1.28 -13.19 17.42
N MET A 181 2.18 -12.72 18.29
CA MET A 181 1.96 -12.80 19.75
C MET A 181 0.73 -11.99 20.19
N ALA A 182 0.52 -10.81 19.62
CA ALA A 182 -0.66 -9.99 19.89
C ALA A 182 -1.95 -10.65 19.38
N TYR A 183 -1.92 -11.30 18.21
CA TYR A 183 -3.03 -12.12 17.71
C TYR A 183 -3.35 -13.30 18.63
N ASN A 184 -2.34 -14.01 19.16
CA ASN A 184 -2.57 -15.07 20.14
C ASN A 184 -3.26 -14.53 21.40
N LEU A 185 -2.88 -13.34 21.89
CA LEU A 185 -3.55 -12.71 23.02
C LEU A 185 -5.00 -12.31 22.68
N GLN A 186 -5.26 -11.77 21.49
CA GLN A 186 -6.62 -11.45 21.02
C GLN A 186 -7.51 -12.70 20.94
N ASP A 187 -6.96 -13.83 20.52
CA ASP A 187 -7.68 -15.11 20.48
C ASP A 187 -8.00 -15.65 21.88
N HIS A 188 -7.31 -15.16 22.92
CA HIS A 188 -7.64 -15.39 24.33
C HIS A 188 -8.48 -14.27 24.96
N GLY A 189 -9.07 -13.39 24.15
CA GLY A 189 -10.04 -12.37 24.57
C GLY A 189 -9.46 -11.01 24.99
N TYR A 190 -8.15 -10.78 24.85
CA TYR A 190 -7.54 -9.47 25.13
C TYR A 190 -7.84 -8.47 24.01
N ASP A 191 -8.07 -7.20 24.35
CA ASP A 191 -8.22 -6.17 23.32
C ASP A 191 -6.87 -5.84 22.63
N THR A 192 -6.89 -5.03 21.56
CA THR A 192 -5.66 -4.70 20.81
C THR A 192 -4.68 -3.83 21.61
N VAL A 193 -5.16 -2.98 22.51
CA VAL A 193 -4.33 -2.14 23.39
C VAL A 193 -3.74 -2.99 24.52
N GLU A 194 -4.56 -3.77 25.22
CA GLU A 194 -4.15 -4.71 26.27
C GLU A 194 -3.08 -5.69 25.78
N ALA A 195 -3.27 -6.27 24.59
CA ALA A 195 -2.30 -7.18 23.98
C ALA A 195 -0.95 -6.50 23.74
N ASN A 196 -0.91 -5.24 23.29
CA ASN A 196 0.33 -4.50 23.09
C ASN A 196 0.98 -4.10 24.43
N VAL A 197 0.20 -3.64 25.41
CA VAL A 197 0.68 -3.35 26.78
C VAL A 197 1.33 -4.59 27.40
N LYS A 198 0.69 -5.76 27.28
CA LYS A 198 1.20 -7.04 27.79
C LYS A 198 2.49 -7.51 27.11
N LEU A 199 2.75 -7.05 25.89
CA LEU A 199 3.99 -7.30 25.12
C LEU A 199 5.02 -6.16 25.26
N ASN A 200 4.76 -5.15 26.11
CA ASN A 200 5.54 -3.92 26.24
C ASN A 200 5.80 -3.21 24.90
N GLN A 201 4.81 -3.20 24.01
CA GLN A 201 4.86 -2.56 22.69
C GLN A 201 4.06 -1.26 22.65
N PRO A 202 4.47 -0.26 21.83
CA PRO A 202 3.65 0.92 21.57
C PRO A 202 2.40 0.56 20.76
N VAL A 203 1.29 1.28 20.99
CA VAL A 203 0.03 1.13 20.22
C VAL A 203 0.23 1.46 18.74
N ASP A 204 1.15 2.37 18.45
CA ASP A 204 1.67 2.66 17.11
C ASP A 204 3.14 3.09 17.19
N GLY A 205 4.04 2.35 16.55
CA GLY A 205 5.47 2.67 16.44
C GLY A 205 5.88 3.14 15.03
N ARG A 206 4.92 3.51 14.17
CA ARG A 206 5.18 3.93 12.79
C ARG A 206 5.82 5.30 12.72
N ASN A 207 6.68 5.48 11.72
CA ASN A 207 7.39 6.72 11.45
C ASN A 207 7.39 6.97 9.94
N TYR A 208 6.84 8.11 9.50
CA TYR A 208 6.69 8.39 8.07
C TYR A 208 7.85 9.20 7.45
N THR A 209 8.95 9.44 8.17
CA THR A 209 10.13 10.16 7.65
C THR A 209 10.71 9.47 6.40
N ILE A 210 10.76 8.13 6.37
CA ILE A 210 11.18 7.38 5.17
C ILE A 210 10.24 7.62 3.99
N ALA A 211 8.93 7.73 4.22
CA ALA A 211 7.98 8.04 3.15
C ALA A 211 8.16 9.47 2.61
N ALA A 212 8.33 10.47 3.49
CA ALA A 212 8.59 11.85 3.06
C ALA A 212 9.87 11.94 2.21
N ARG A 213 10.96 11.28 2.63
CA ARG A 213 12.22 11.24 1.85
C ARG A 213 12.08 10.50 0.51
N ILE A 214 11.23 9.47 0.42
CA ILE A 214 10.91 8.81 -0.86
C ILE A 214 10.14 9.75 -1.78
N LEU A 215 9.16 10.50 -1.27
CA LEU A 215 8.43 11.50 -2.05
C LEU A 215 9.35 12.64 -2.53
N GLU A 216 10.25 13.13 -1.66
CA GLU A 216 11.29 14.12 -2.00
C GLU A 216 12.20 13.62 -3.13
N ASP A 217 12.68 12.37 -3.08
CA ASP A 217 13.48 11.78 -4.16
C ASP A 217 12.68 11.58 -5.46
N LEU A 218 11.38 11.31 -5.37
CA LEU A 218 10.45 11.29 -6.51
C LEU A 218 10.06 12.69 -7.02
N GLN A 219 10.57 13.76 -6.39
CA GLN A 219 10.30 15.16 -6.71
C GLN A 219 8.82 15.54 -6.51
N ILE A 220 8.20 14.98 -5.46
CA ILE A 220 6.80 15.23 -5.08
C ILE A 220 6.78 15.94 -3.72
N ASP A 221 6.43 17.23 -3.72
CA ASP A 221 6.18 18.01 -2.49
C ASP A 221 4.68 18.11 -2.15
N THR A 222 3.81 18.11 -3.17
CA THR A 222 2.38 18.41 -3.06
C THR A 222 1.54 17.20 -3.47
N ILE A 223 0.61 16.77 -2.62
CA ILE A 223 -0.10 15.49 -2.80
C ILE A 223 -1.60 15.54 -2.48
N ARG A 224 -2.36 14.64 -3.10
CA ARG A 224 -3.68 14.20 -2.63
C ARG A 224 -3.49 12.87 -1.90
N LEU A 225 -3.78 12.80 -0.60
CA LEU A 225 -3.41 11.66 0.26
C LEU A 225 -4.58 10.71 0.54
N LEU A 226 -4.41 9.44 0.16
CA LEU A 226 -5.34 8.34 0.42
C LEU A 226 -5.20 7.80 1.86
N THR A 227 -5.86 8.42 2.83
CA THR A 227 -5.76 7.97 4.23
C THR A 227 -6.93 8.28 5.17
N ASN A 228 -7.04 7.42 6.18
CA ASN A 228 -7.97 7.53 7.32
C ASN A 228 -7.24 7.85 8.64
N ASN A 229 -5.91 7.84 8.65
CA ASN A 229 -5.14 8.12 9.87
C ASN A 229 -4.75 9.61 9.90
N PRO A 230 -5.32 10.45 10.77
CA PRO A 230 -4.94 11.85 10.89
C PRO A 230 -3.50 12.06 11.37
N ASP A 231 -2.97 11.18 12.23
CA ASP A 231 -1.56 11.23 12.65
C ASP A 231 -0.59 11.15 11.44
N LYS A 232 -0.94 10.37 10.41
CA LYS A 232 -0.16 10.32 9.18
C LYS A 232 -0.18 11.65 8.41
N ILE A 233 -1.29 12.39 8.48
CA ILE A 233 -1.42 13.72 7.86
C ILE A 233 -0.50 14.70 8.61
N GLU A 234 -0.55 14.70 9.94
CA GLU A 234 0.28 15.56 10.79
C GLU A 234 1.79 15.28 10.63
N GLN A 235 2.20 14.00 10.71
CA GLN A 235 3.59 13.61 10.49
C GLN A 235 4.10 14.00 9.09
N LEU A 236 3.35 13.71 8.02
CA LEU A 236 3.78 14.09 6.66
C LEU A 236 3.83 15.62 6.46
N SER A 237 2.89 16.36 7.06
CA SER A 237 2.85 17.83 6.96
C SER A 237 4.03 18.47 7.70
N SER A 238 4.35 18.00 8.90
CA SER A 238 5.52 18.46 9.67
C SER A 238 6.86 18.08 9.03
N LEU A 239 6.88 17.02 8.21
CA LEU A 239 8.00 16.63 7.34
C LEU A 239 8.09 17.44 6.03
N GLY A 240 7.21 18.42 5.81
CA GLY A 240 7.25 19.34 4.66
C GLY A 240 6.43 18.91 3.43
N ILE A 241 5.59 17.87 3.55
CA ILE A 241 4.70 17.45 2.45
C ILE A 241 3.40 18.26 2.48
N ASN A 242 3.10 18.96 1.40
CA ASN A 242 1.89 19.77 1.24
C ASN A 242 0.68 18.89 0.84
N ILE A 243 -0.18 18.58 1.81
CA ILE A 243 -1.38 17.77 1.57
C ILE A 243 -2.55 18.69 1.22
N VAL A 244 -2.84 18.86 -0.08
CA VAL A 244 -3.94 19.74 -0.55
C VAL A 244 -5.32 19.11 -0.42
N GLU A 245 -5.39 17.78 -0.34
CA GLU A 245 -6.64 17.03 -0.23
C GLU A 245 -6.38 15.71 0.47
N ARG A 246 -7.25 15.37 1.42
CA ARG A 246 -7.32 14.05 2.03
C ARG A 246 -8.50 13.29 1.43
N ILE A 247 -8.23 12.11 0.88
CA ILE A 247 -9.24 11.23 0.30
C ILE A 247 -9.41 10.02 1.24
N PRO A 248 -10.62 9.77 1.77
CA PRO A 248 -10.86 8.65 2.67
C PRO A 248 -10.82 7.30 1.93
N MET A 249 -10.45 6.26 2.65
CA MET A 249 -10.35 4.87 2.23
C MET A 249 -11.37 4.05 3.03
N ILE A 250 -12.66 4.22 2.74
CA ILE A 250 -13.74 3.53 3.47
C ILE A 250 -13.63 2.02 3.21
N PRO A 251 -13.71 1.14 4.24
CA PRO A 251 -13.72 -0.30 4.06
C PRO A 251 -14.92 -0.80 3.24
N SER A 252 -14.71 -1.77 2.35
CA SER A 252 -15.78 -2.32 1.48
C SER A 252 -16.97 -2.90 2.24
N ILE A 253 -16.72 -3.47 3.43
CA ILE A 253 -17.73 -4.00 4.35
C ILE A 253 -18.66 -2.91 4.91
N TRP A 254 -18.22 -1.65 4.96
CA TRP A 254 -19.04 -0.50 5.36
C TRP A 254 -19.72 0.19 4.17
N GLU A 255 -19.20 0.02 2.95
CA GLU A 255 -19.83 0.49 1.71
C GLU A 255 -20.94 -0.46 1.22
N ASN A 256 -20.81 -1.77 1.45
CA ASN A 256 -21.74 -2.80 0.96
C ASN A 256 -22.16 -3.76 2.08
N LYS A 257 -23.45 -3.72 2.47
CA LYS A 257 -24.08 -4.52 3.55
C LYS A 257 -24.04 -6.06 3.40
N HIS A 258 -23.28 -6.63 2.46
CA HIS A 258 -23.40 -8.05 2.07
C HIS A 258 -22.08 -8.79 1.79
N ILE A 259 -20.92 -8.27 2.20
CA ILE A 259 -19.68 -9.08 2.17
C ILE A 259 -19.63 -9.95 3.45
N ASN A 260 -20.39 -11.05 3.44
CA ASN A 260 -20.20 -12.13 4.39
C ASN A 260 -18.78 -12.68 4.23
N CYS A 261 -17.94 -12.54 5.26
CA CYS A 261 -16.60 -13.16 5.30
C CYS A 261 -16.68 -14.68 5.59
N ASN A 262 -17.70 -15.35 5.05
CA ASN A 262 -17.84 -16.80 5.06
C ASN A 262 -17.17 -17.36 3.82
N HIS A 263 -15.84 -17.48 3.86
CA HIS A 263 -15.04 -18.12 2.81
C HIS A 263 -15.25 -19.66 2.82
N GLN A 264 -16.45 -20.13 2.45
CA GLN A 264 -16.60 -21.46 1.88
C GLN A 264 -16.27 -21.39 0.38
N THR A 265 -15.01 -21.72 0.10
CA THR A 265 -14.54 -22.44 -1.10
C THR A 265 -15.27 -22.15 -2.43
N GLN A 266 -14.95 -21.02 -3.08
CA GLN A 266 -15.26 -20.79 -4.50
C GLN A 266 -14.07 -21.08 -5.46
N TYR A 267 -13.13 -21.91 -5.02
CA TYR A 267 -12.12 -22.53 -5.87
C TYR A 267 -12.47 -24.01 -6.11
N LEU A 268 -13.47 -24.29 -6.98
CA LEU A 268 -13.71 -25.59 -7.64
C LEU A 268 -14.94 -25.50 -8.58
N SER A 269 -14.76 -24.97 -9.79
CA SER A 269 -15.74 -25.13 -10.89
C SER A 269 -15.15 -24.79 -12.27
N SER A 270 -13.96 -25.30 -12.55
CA SER A 270 -13.45 -25.53 -13.90
C SER A 270 -12.45 -26.68 -13.89
N ASP A 271 -12.91 -27.89 -14.22
CA ASP A 271 -12.27 -28.80 -15.18
C ASP A 271 -12.82 -30.22 -15.03
N SER A 272 -13.81 -30.54 -15.87
CA SER A 272 -14.26 -31.90 -16.09
C SER A 272 -13.28 -32.63 -17.00
N ASN A 273 -12.34 -33.41 -16.43
CA ASN A 273 -11.85 -34.71 -16.92
C ASN A 273 -10.45 -35.07 -16.37
N SER A 274 -10.38 -35.93 -15.35
CA SER A 274 -9.34 -36.96 -15.26
C SER A 274 -9.75 -38.07 -14.29
N ASN A 275 -9.74 -39.32 -14.78
CA ASN A 275 -9.79 -40.48 -13.90
C ASN A 275 -8.44 -40.60 -13.17
N CYS A 276 -8.45 -40.70 -11.84
CA CYS A 276 -7.40 -41.41 -11.13
C CYS A 276 -7.91 -41.88 -9.76
N SER A 277 -7.77 -43.18 -9.50
CA SER A 277 -8.25 -43.84 -8.29
C SER A 277 -7.23 -43.77 -7.14
N ASN A 278 -7.75 -44.04 -5.93
CA ASN A 278 -7.11 -44.61 -4.73
C ASN A 278 -7.06 -43.70 -3.50
N ASP A 279 -7.94 -44.03 -2.55
CA ASP A 279 -7.69 -44.26 -1.13
C ASP A 279 -6.79 -43.29 -0.35
N LEU A 280 -7.41 -42.55 0.58
CA LEU A 280 -7.02 -42.50 1.99
C LEU A 280 -8.09 -41.74 2.80
N ASP A 281 -9.06 -42.48 3.36
CA ASP A 281 -10.04 -41.92 4.29
C ASP A 281 -9.37 -41.57 5.63
N TYR A 282 -9.59 -40.35 6.11
CA TYR A 282 -9.35 -39.98 7.50
C TYR A 282 -10.52 -39.16 8.03
N ASP A 283 -11.34 -39.78 8.87
CA ASP A 283 -12.55 -39.22 9.44
C ASP A 283 -12.28 -37.97 10.29
N MET A 284 -12.92 -36.85 9.92
CA MET A 284 -13.01 -35.63 10.73
C MET A 284 -14.46 -35.11 10.81
N ASN A 285 -15.43 -36.02 10.85
CA ASN A 285 -16.85 -35.73 11.00
C ASN A 285 -17.39 -36.20 12.37
N ASN A 286 -16.83 -35.66 13.45
CA ASN A 286 -17.44 -35.77 14.77
C ASN A 286 -17.20 -34.48 15.58
N ILE A 287 -18.25 -33.99 16.27
CA ILE A 287 -18.40 -32.67 16.91
C ILE A 287 -19.03 -31.59 16.00
N LEU A 288 -20.25 -31.85 15.52
CA LEU A 288 -21.30 -30.82 15.27
C LEU A 288 -22.67 -31.48 15.51
N ASN A 289 -23.59 -30.74 16.16
CA ASN A 289 -24.84 -31.14 16.84
C ASN A 289 -24.62 -31.44 18.34
N GLU A 290 -25.33 -30.86 19.32
CA GLU A 290 -26.46 -29.91 19.40
C GLU A 290 -26.37 -29.21 20.78
N SER A 291 -26.96 -28.03 21.10
CA SER A 291 -27.62 -26.96 20.34
C SER A 291 -27.99 -25.82 21.30
N GLU A 292 -27.97 -24.53 20.92
CA GLU A 292 -28.73 -23.49 21.66
C GLU A 292 -29.08 -22.25 20.83
N VAL A 293 -30.26 -21.69 21.09
CA VAL A 293 -30.86 -20.57 20.37
C VAL A 293 -30.45 -19.25 21.03
N GLU A 294 -29.34 -18.67 20.60
CA GLU A 294 -28.98 -17.28 20.93
C GLU A 294 -29.58 -16.30 19.91
N SER A 295 -30.06 -15.16 20.43
CA SER A 295 -30.83 -14.13 19.71
C SER A 295 -30.17 -13.55 18.45
N GLU A 296 -31.01 -13.08 17.52
CA GLU A 296 -30.63 -12.33 16.29
C GLU A 296 -30.00 -10.94 16.58
N HIS A 297 -28.85 -10.93 17.25
CA HIS A 297 -27.85 -9.87 17.17
C HIS A 297 -26.58 -10.54 16.66
N SER A 298 -26.30 -10.41 15.36
CA SER A 298 -25.16 -11.07 14.72
C SER A 298 -23.86 -10.65 15.41
N LYS A 299 -23.19 -11.61 16.06
CA LYS A 299 -21.87 -11.38 16.68
C LYS A 299 -20.93 -10.79 15.62
N LEU A 300 -20.39 -9.60 15.90
CA LEU A 300 -19.52 -8.86 14.99
C LEU A 300 -18.38 -9.73 14.49
N THR A 301 -18.05 -9.61 13.21
CA THR A 301 -16.86 -10.28 12.66
C THR A 301 -15.59 -9.70 13.28
N ASP A 302 -14.50 -10.47 13.29
CA ASP A 302 -13.21 -9.97 13.80
C ASP A 302 -12.70 -8.76 13.00
N LEU A 303 -13.05 -8.67 11.72
CA LEU A 303 -12.81 -7.50 10.89
C LEU A 303 -13.56 -6.28 11.39
N GLU A 304 -14.86 -6.40 11.71
CA GLU A 304 -15.66 -5.30 12.23
C GLU A 304 -15.19 -4.84 13.60
N LYS A 305 -14.90 -5.76 14.53
CA LYS A 305 -14.29 -5.41 15.85
C LYS A 305 -13.00 -4.62 15.67
N TYR A 306 -12.13 -5.07 14.76
CA TYR A 306 -10.86 -4.39 14.45
C TYR A 306 -11.07 -3.01 13.81
N LEU A 307 -12.02 -2.87 12.89
CA LEU A 307 -12.36 -1.61 12.25
C LEU A 307 -13.03 -0.61 13.22
N GLN A 308 -13.86 -1.10 14.14
CA GLN A 308 -14.45 -0.31 15.22
C GLN A 308 -13.34 0.22 16.16
N THR A 309 -12.47 -0.68 16.64
CA THR A 309 -11.31 -0.33 17.50
C THR A 309 -10.39 0.70 16.83
N LYS A 310 -10.24 0.65 15.51
CA LYS A 310 -9.47 1.65 14.75
C LYS A 310 -10.03 3.06 14.87
N VAL A 311 -11.36 3.21 14.82
CA VAL A 311 -12.01 4.53 14.91
C VAL A 311 -12.02 5.01 16.36
N GLU A 312 -12.53 4.18 17.28
CA GLU A 312 -12.78 4.54 18.68
C GLU A 312 -11.49 4.71 19.49
N SER A 313 -10.54 3.78 19.37
CA SER A 313 -9.36 3.70 20.25
C SER A 313 -8.05 4.09 19.57
N MET A 314 -8.08 4.37 18.26
CA MET A 314 -6.88 4.63 17.45
C MET A 314 -7.07 5.83 16.50
N ASN A 315 -8.03 6.70 16.81
CA ASN A 315 -8.29 7.99 16.17
C ASN A 315 -8.36 7.95 14.63
N HIS A 316 -8.80 6.84 14.02
CA HIS A 316 -9.00 6.83 12.56
C HIS A 316 -10.28 7.60 12.22
N ASP A 317 -10.14 8.64 11.40
CA ASP A 317 -11.24 9.48 10.95
C ASP A 317 -12.01 8.77 9.83
N ILE A 318 -12.94 7.90 10.20
CA ILE A 318 -13.85 7.20 9.29
C ILE A 318 -15.24 7.24 9.94
N PRO A 319 -16.32 7.57 9.21
CA PRO A 319 -17.66 7.45 9.76
C PRO A 319 -17.95 5.99 10.12
N LEU A 320 -18.28 5.74 11.40
CA LEU A 320 -18.83 4.45 11.83
C LEU A 320 -20.25 4.29 11.25
N PRO A 321 -20.61 3.13 10.69
CA PRO A 321 -21.99 2.81 10.37
C PRO A 321 -22.88 2.82 11.61
N ASP A 322 -24.13 3.29 11.46
CA ASP A 322 -25.11 3.45 12.55
C ASP A 322 -25.28 2.17 13.42
N TYR A 323 -25.16 0.99 12.80
CA TYR A 323 -25.32 -0.30 13.48
C TYR A 323 -24.19 -0.64 14.46
N LEU A 324 -23.02 -0.02 14.35
CA LEU A 324 -21.92 -0.17 15.31
C LEU A 324 -22.03 0.83 16.48
N ILE A 325 -22.64 1.99 16.26
CA ILE A 325 -22.76 3.08 17.25
C ILE A 325 -23.60 2.67 18.47
N HIS A 326 -24.59 1.79 18.28
CA HIS A 326 -25.54 1.41 19.33
C HIS A 326 -25.08 0.26 20.26
N THR A 327 -23.90 -0.31 20.04
CA THR A 327 -23.43 -1.49 20.81
C THR A 327 -23.04 -1.18 22.27
N HIS A 328 -22.89 0.10 22.64
CA HIS A 328 -22.40 0.53 23.96
C HIS A 328 -23.45 1.13 24.92
N SER A 329 -24.73 1.21 24.55
CA SER A 329 -25.78 1.77 25.44
C SER A 329 -26.36 0.79 26.47
N HIS A 330 -25.84 -0.44 26.57
CA HIS A 330 -26.27 -1.46 27.53
C HIS A 330 -25.07 -2.09 28.26
N ASN A 331 -24.42 -1.32 29.14
CA ASN A 331 -23.64 -1.79 30.28
C ASN A 331 -23.38 -0.60 31.24
N ASN A 332 -24.32 -0.37 32.16
CA ASN A 332 -24.23 0.52 33.34
C ASN A 332 -25.05 -0.11 34.47
#